data_AF-A0A6C1NXS0-F1
#
_entry.id   AF-A0A6C1NXS0-F1
#
_cell.length_a   1.000
_cell.length_b   1.000
_cell.length_c   1.000
_cell.angle_alpha   90.00
_cell.angle_beta   90.00
_cell.angle_gamma   90.00
#
_symmetry.space_group_name_H-M   'P 1'
#
loop_
_entity.id
_entity.type
_entity.pdbx_description
1 polymer ?
#
loop_
_entity_poly.entity_id
_entity_poly.type
_entity_poly.pdbx_seq_one_letter_code
_entity_poly.pdbx_strand_id
1 'polypeptide(L)'
;MEQLKKLVEDAAYLQDEVEALKYVINSVPYDEKPAGRHSILEMVALIDHAQQNHFRLAMQQILAGRKEVAFDQEDFRKSFSPDQIEGKSVDRVLEKIIKHRAAIISMLGKVTPADLHKTVNIRGKDKNIHMLLDEMLQFERAQLKQVAERVLAISDRK
;
A
#
# COMPACT_ATOMS: atom_id res chain seq x y z
N MET A 1 1.59 15.80 16.83
CA MET A 1 1.14 16.41 15.55
C MET A 1 2.23 16.42 14.50
N GLU A 2 3.46 16.82 14.82
CA GLU A 2 4.58 16.88 13.86
C GLU A 2 4.93 15.53 13.22
N GLN A 3 4.95 14.44 14.01
CA GLN A 3 5.17 13.08 13.49
C GLN A 3 4.10 12.65 12.48
N LEU A 4 2.82 12.96 12.74
CA LEU A 4 1.74 12.65 11.80
C LEU A 4 1.88 13.45 10.50
N LYS A 5 2.25 14.73 10.60
CA LYS A 5 2.49 15.57 9.40
C LYS A 5 3.59 14.97 8.54
N LYS A 6 4.71 14.56 9.16
CA LYS A 6 5.79 13.87 8.47
C LYS A 6 5.31 12.59 7.77
N LEU A 7 4.50 11.76 8.44
CA LEU A 7 3.95 10.55 7.81
C LEU A 7 2.99 10.86 6.64
N VAL A 8 2.25 11.97 6.71
CA VAL A 8 1.41 12.45 5.59
C VAL A 8 2.27 12.92 4.42
N GLU A 9 3.34 13.66 4.70
CA GLU A 9 4.33 14.06 3.69
C GLU A 9 5.01 12.85 3.05
N ASP A 10 5.40 11.86 3.86
CA ASP A 10 5.97 10.59 3.40
C ASP A 10 4.98 9.81 2.50
N ALA A 11 3.68 9.86 2.81
CA ALA A 11 2.63 9.25 2.00
C ALA A 11 2.41 9.99 0.66
N ALA A 12 2.51 11.32 0.67
CA ALA A 12 2.46 12.13 -0.55
C ALA A 12 3.67 11.83 -1.44
N TYR A 13 4.87 11.76 -0.86
CA TYR A 13 6.08 11.40 -1.60
C TYR A 13 5.97 10.01 -2.25
N LEU A 14 5.43 9.01 -1.55
CA LEU A 14 5.17 7.70 -2.15
C LEU A 14 4.19 7.75 -3.33
N GLN A 15 3.24 8.68 -3.31
CA GLN A 15 2.32 8.89 -4.43
C GLN A 15 3.10 9.35 -5.67
N ASP A 16 3.98 10.33 -5.51
CA ASP A 16 4.83 10.83 -6.60
C ASP A 16 5.71 9.70 -7.18
N GLU A 17 6.27 8.82 -6.35
CA GLU A 17 7.04 7.65 -6.80
C GLU A 17 6.22 6.69 -7.67
N VAL A 18 4.95 6.47 -7.32
CA VAL A 18 4.05 5.61 -8.12
C VAL A 18 3.61 6.29 -9.40
N GLU A 19 3.41 7.61 -9.38
CA GLU A 19 3.14 8.37 -10.60
C GLU A 19 4.34 8.33 -11.56
N ALA A 20 5.57 8.46 -11.04
CA ALA A 20 6.79 8.32 -11.81
C ALA A 20 6.94 6.92 -12.42
N LEU A 21 6.59 5.87 -11.67
CA LEU A 21 6.67 4.48 -12.13
C LEU A 21 5.82 4.24 -13.39
N LYS A 22 4.67 4.91 -13.55
CA LYS A 22 3.80 4.77 -14.73
C LYS A 22 4.52 5.07 -16.04
N TYR A 23 5.50 5.96 -16.04
CA TYR A 23 6.22 6.36 -17.26
C TYR A 23 7.22 5.31 -17.73
N VAL A 24 7.74 4.47 -16.83
CA VAL A 24 8.80 3.50 -17.15
C VAL A 24 8.29 2.06 -17.19
N ILE A 25 7.19 1.76 -16.49
CA ILE A 25 6.76 0.38 -16.25
C ILE A 25 6.35 -0.37 -17.51
N ASN A 26 5.77 0.32 -18.49
CA ASN A 26 5.38 -0.27 -19.77
C ASN A 26 6.55 -0.53 -20.72
N SER A 27 7.78 -0.12 -20.34
CA SER A 27 9.00 -0.40 -21.13
C SER A 27 9.68 -1.73 -20.75
N VAL A 28 9.17 -2.42 -19.71
CA VAL A 28 9.68 -3.70 -19.20
C VAL A 28 8.55 -4.74 -19.19
N PRO A 29 8.87 -6.05 -19.28
CA PRO A 29 7.87 -7.11 -19.16
C PRO A 29 7.42 -7.23 -17.70
N TYR A 30 6.41 -6.43 -17.32
CA TYR A 30 5.95 -6.30 -15.94
C TYR A 30 5.21 -7.54 -15.43
N ASP A 31 4.70 -8.37 -16.32
CA ASP A 31 3.94 -9.60 -16.05
C ASP A 31 4.83 -10.85 -15.99
N GLU A 32 6.05 -10.79 -16.53
CA GLU A 32 7.01 -11.88 -16.44
C GLU A 32 7.37 -12.22 -14.98
N LYS A 33 7.39 -13.52 -14.69
CA LYS A 33 7.69 -14.06 -13.37
C LYS A 33 9.06 -14.74 -13.38
N PRO A 34 10.13 -14.08 -12.88
CA PRO A 34 11.44 -14.70 -12.79
C PRO A 34 11.39 -15.90 -11.84
N ALA A 35 12.21 -16.92 -12.10
CA ALA A 35 12.23 -18.15 -11.31
C ALA A 35 12.28 -17.88 -9.79
N GLY A 36 11.28 -18.38 -9.07
CA GLY A 36 11.18 -18.26 -7.61
C GLY A 36 10.90 -16.86 -7.07
N ARG A 37 10.56 -15.88 -7.92
CA ARG A 37 10.24 -14.51 -7.50
C ARG A 37 8.90 -14.05 -8.04
N HIS A 38 8.33 -13.00 -7.46
CA HIS A 38 7.09 -12.40 -7.94
C HIS A 38 7.28 -11.66 -9.27
N SER A 39 6.25 -11.43 -10.08
CA SER A 39 6.32 -10.45 -11.19
C SER A 39 6.24 -9.01 -10.65
N ILE A 40 6.53 -8.00 -11.48
CA ILE A 40 6.31 -6.60 -11.07
C ILE A 40 4.83 -6.35 -10.83
N LEU A 41 3.96 -6.90 -11.68
CA LEU A 41 2.51 -6.83 -11.54
C LEU A 41 2.04 -7.43 -10.21
N GLU A 42 2.55 -8.59 -9.82
CA GLU A 42 2.25 -9.21 -8.51
C GLU A 42 2.66 -8.30 -7.35
N MET A 43 3.84 -7.65 -7.43
CA MET A 43 4.33 -6.74 -6.38
C MET A 43 3.42 -5.51 -6.21
N VAL A 44 3.07 -4.84 -7.31
CA VAL A 44 2.19 -3.66 -7.23
C VAL A 44 0.76 -4.05 -6.86
N ALA A 45 0.29 -5.21 -7.30
CA ALA A 45 -1.04 -5.68 -6.93
C ALA A 45 -1.14 -6.07 -5.46
N LEU A 46 -0.06 -6.56 -4.85
CA LEU A 46 -0.01 -6.78 -3.41
C LEU A 46 -0.17 -5.47 -2.63
N ILE A 47 0.32 -4.34 -3.15
CA ILE A 47 0.09 -3.02 -2.57
C ILE A 47 -1.41 -2.67 -2.63
N ASP A 48 -2.03 -2.77 -3.82
CA ASP A 48 -3.49 -2.53 -3.98
C ASP A 48 -4.31 -3.41 -3.03
N HIS A 49 -3.96 -4.69 -2.93
CA HIS A 49 -4.61 -5.65 -2.03
C HIS A 49 -4.48 -5.26 -0.57
N ALA A 50 -3.27 -4.91 -0.11
CA ALA A 50 -3.02 -4.48 1.26
C ALA A 50 -3.79 -3.20 1.61
N GLN A 51 -3.88 -2.26 0.67
CA GLN A 51 -4.65 -1.04 0.85
C GLN A 51 -6.14 -1.33 1.05
N GLN A 52 -6.72 -2.14 0.17
CA GLN A 52 -8.15 -2.45 0.19
C GLN A 52 -8.55 -3.31 1.40
N ASN A 53 -7.74 -4.31 1.75
CA ASN A 53 -8.13 -5.35 2.70
C ASN A 53 -7.52 -5.16 4.09
N HIS A 54 -6.57 -4.24 4.26
CA HIS A 54 -5.91 -4.03 5.54
C HIS A 54 -5.89 -2.56 5.96
N PHE A 55 -5.03 -1.74 5.34
CA PHE A 55 -4.69 -0.42 5.89
C PHE A 55 -5.85 0.56 5.90
N ARG A 56 -6.56 0.69 4.77
CA ARG A 56 -7.69 1.63 4.66
C ARG A 56 -8.84 1.23 5.59
N LEU A 57 -9.18 -0.06 5.63
CA LEU A 57 -10.22 -0.59 6.51
C LEU A 57 -9.86 -0.35 7.97
N ALA A 58 -8.62 -0.68 8.38
CA ALA A 58 -8.14 -0.46 9.74
C ALA A 58 -8.31 1.00 10.20
N MET A 59 -7.83 1.95 9.38
CA MET A 59 -7.92 3.37 9.69
C MET A 59 -9.37 3.86 9.76
N GLN A 60 -10.24 3.39 8.86
CA GLN A 60 -11.67 3.71 8.90
C GLN A 60 -12.34 3.21 10.20
N GLN A 61 -11.99 2.02 10.68
CA GLN A 61 -12.54 1.49 11.93
C GLN A 61 -12.11 2.31 13.15
N ILE A 62 -10.84 2.75 13.18
CA ILE A 62 -10.34 3.63 14.24
C ILE A 62 -11.12 4.94 14.27
N LEU A 63 -11.30 5.58 13.10
CA LEU A 63 -12.03 6.85 13.01
C LEU A 63 -13.50 6.71 13.39
N ALA A 64 -14.12 5.59 13.03
CA ALA A 64 -15.47 5.23 13.45
C ALA A 64 -15.57 4.89 14.95
N GLY A 65 -14.46 4.84 15.69
CA GLY A 65 -14.45 4.53 17.12
C GLY A 65 -14.77 3.07 17.45
N ARG A 66 -14.55 2.15 16.49
CA ARG A 66 -14.72 0.71 16.74
C ARG A 66 -13.54 0.17 17.54
N LYS A 67 -13.81 -0.78 18.43
CA LYS A 67 -12.79 -1.41 19.29
C LYS A 67 -12.03 -2.54 18.61
N GLU A 68 -12.63 -3.18 17.61
CA GLU A 68 -12.06 -4.33 16.92
C GLU A 68 -12.37 -4.26 15.42
N VAL A 69 -11.41 -4.72 14.61
CA VAL A 69 -11.64 -4.93 13.17
C VAL A 69 -11.93 -6.40 12.93
N ALA A 70 -13.11 -6.70 12.40
CA ALA A 70 -13.39 -7.98 11.79
C ALA A 70 -12.68 -8.04 10.43
N PHE A 71 -11.39 -8.37 10.43
CA PHE A 71 -10.72 -8.82 9.20
C PHE A 71 -11.12 -10.25 8.91
N ASP A 72 -11.02 -10.65 7.65
CA ASP A 72 -10.72 -12.06 7.36
C ASP A 72 -9.40 -12.36 8.10
N GLN A 73 -9.35 -13.38 8.97
CA GLN A 73 -8.33 -13.48 10.02
C GLN A 73 -6.89 -13.67 9.49
N GLU A 74 -6.72 -13.79 8.18
CA GLU A 74 -5.45 -13.98 7.53
C GLU A 74 -4.66 -12.68 7.31
N ASP A 75 -3.34 -12.80 7.39
CA ASP A 75 -2.42 -11.74 6.96
C ASP A 75 -2.74 -11.35 5.51
N PHE A 76 -2.79 -10.06 5.16
CA PHE A 76 -3.08 -9.65 3.78
C PHE A 76 -2.10 -10.24 2.77
N ARG A 77 -0.88 -10.60 3.22
CA ARG A 77 0.12 -11.29 2.39
C ARG A 77 -0.26 -12.73 2.06
N LYS A 78 -1.02 -13.39 2.94
CA LYS A 78 -1.49 -14.76 2.77
C LYS A 78 -2.79 -14.84 1.98
N SER A 79 -3.65 -13.83 2.12
CA SER A 79 -4.92 -13.76 1.39
C SER A 79 -4.79 -13.21 -0.04
N PHE A 80 -3.60 -12.74 -0.42
CA PHE A 80 -3.32 -12.32 -1.79
C PHE A 80 -3.18 -13.55 -2.70
N SER A 81 -3.91 -13.58 -3.82
CA SER A 81 -3.77 -14.60 -4.85
C SER A 81 -3.40 -13.96 -6.20
N PRO A 82 -2.39 -14.49 -6.92
CA PRO A 82 -2.08 -14.07 -8.29
C PRO A 82 -3.26 -14.21 -9.27
N ASP A 83 -4.20 -15.12 -9.02
CA ASP A 83 -5.38 -15.26 -9.88
C ASP A 83 -6.26 -13.98 -9.85
N GLN A 84 -6.17 -13.21 -8.76
CA GLN A 84 -6.88 -11.94 -8.64
C GLN A 84 -6.34 -10.89 -9.63
N ILE A 85 -5.21 -11.11 -10.29
CA ILE A 85 -4.56 -10.13 -11.18
C ILE A 85 -4.50 -10.57 -12.63
N GLU A 86 -5.05 -11.74 -12.97
CA GLU A 86 -5.14 -12.21 -14.35
C GLU A 86 -5.90 -11.20 -15.22
N GLY A 87 -5.33 -10.87 -16.39
CA GLY A 87 -5.90 -9.88 -17.32
C GLY A 87 -5.88 -8.42 -16.84
N LYS A 88 -5.23 -8.11 -15.70
CA LYS A 88 -5.08 -6.71 -15.25
C LYS A 88 -3.88 -6.04 -15.89
N SER A 89 -4.08 -4.81 -16.36
CA SER A 89 -3.00 -3.90 -16.76
C SER A 89 -2.32 -3.31 -15.51
N VAL A 90 -0.99 -3.20 -15.56
CA VAL A 90 -0.19 -2.58 -14.50
C VAL A 90 -0.61 -1.12 -14.26
N ASP A 91 -0.95 -0.38 -15.31
CA ASP A 91 -1.43 1.01 -15.20
C ASP A 91 -2.70 1.12 -14.36
N ARG A 92 -3.64 0.19 -14.56
CA ARG A 92 -4.88 0.15 -13.77
C ARG A 92 -4.61 -0.12 -12.30
N VAL A 93 -3.60 -0.94 -11.98
CA VAL A 93 -3.21 -1.22 -10.60
C VAL A 93 -2.55 0.00 -9.97
N LEU A 94 -1.61 0.65 -10.68
CA LEU A 94 -0.96 1.88 -10.23
C LEU A 94 -1.97 3.01 -9.99
N GLU A 95 -2.96 3.17 -10.88
CA GLU A 95 -4.05 4.14 -10.68
C GLU A 95 -4.89 3.88 -9.44
N LYS A 96 -5.13 2.61 -9.08
CA LYS A 96 -5.82 2.27 -7.83
C LYS A 96 -4.99 2.65 -6.62
N ILE A 97 -3.69 2.36 -6.64
CA ILE A 97 -2.77 2.74 -5.55
C ILE A 97 -2.79 4.26 -5.34
N ILE A 98 -2.68 5.04 -6.41
CA ILE A 98 -2.78 6.52 -6.35
C ILE A 98 -4.11 6.94 -5.70
N LYS A 99 -5.24 6.37 -6.15
CA LYS A 99 -6.57 6.67 -5.58
C LYS A 99 -6.69 6.31 -4.10
N HIS A 100 -6.14 5.16 -3.67
CA HIS A 100 -6.15 4.78 -2.25
C HIS A 100 -5.33 5.74 -1.41
N ARG A 101 -4.15 6.17 -1.89
CA ARG A 101 -3.32 7.16 -1.18
C ARG A 101 -4.00 8.51 -1.07
N ALA A 102 -4.58 9.03 -2.15
CA ALA A 102 -5.36 10.25 -2.11
C ALA A 102 -6.51 10.16 -1.10
N ALA A 103 -7.20 9.02 -1.03
CA ALA A 103 -8.24 8.78 -0.04
C ALA A 103 -7.69 8.76 1.40
N ILE A 104 -6.53 8.15 1.63
CA ILE A 104 -5.87 8.15 2.95
C ILE A 104 -5.43 9.54 3.35
N ILE A 105 -4.75 10.29 2.49
CA ILE A 105 -4.32 11.67 2.76
C ILE A 105 -5.54 12.56 3.08
N SER A 106 -6.61 12.45 2.28
CA SER A 106 -7.86 13.17 2.52
C SER A 106 -8.50 12.82 3.86
N MET A 107 -8.46 11.53 4.24
CA MET A 107 -8.94 11.06 5.53
C MET A 107 -8.07 11.60 6.69
N LEU A 108 -6.74 11.57 6.55
CA LEU A 108 -5.79 12.09 7.53
C LEU A 108 -5.93 13.61 7.74
N GLY A 109 -6.28 14.35 6.69
CA GLY A 109 -6.56 15.79 6.79
C GLY A 109 -7.77 16.15 7.66
N LYS A 110 -8.63 15.18 7.99
CA LYS A 110 -9.83 15.34 8.83
C LYS A 110 -9.63 14.84 10.26
N VAL A 111 -8.46 14.28 10.57
CA VAL A 111 -8.16 13.67 11.88
C VAL A 111 -8.05 14.74 12.96
N THR A 112 -8.75 14.55 14.06
CA THR A 112 -8.64 15.40 15.25
C THR A 112 -7.56 14.88 16.20
N PRO A 113 -7.06 15.69 17.15
CA PRO A 113 -6.14 15.19 18.18
C PRO A 113 -6.69 13.99 18.98
N ALA A 114 -8.00 13.94 19.23
CA ALA A 114 -8.62 12.84 19.95
C ALA A 114 -8.57 11.52 19.16
N ASP A 115 -8.71 11.58 17.84
CA ASP A 115 -8.65 10.41 16.97
C ASP A 115 -7.29 9.73 16.97
N LEU A 116 -6.21 10.47 17.24
CA LEU A 116 -4.85 9.93 17.31
C LEU A 116 -4.64 8.97 18.49
N HIS A 117 -5.46 9.11 19.53
CA HIS A 117 -5.42 8.25 20.70
C HIS A 117 -6.37 7.06 20.58
N LYS A 118 -7.24 7.03 19.57
CA LYS A 118 -8.10 5.88 19.31
C LYS A 118 -7.25 4.71 18.83
N THR A 119 -7.54 3.54 19.36
CA THR A 119 -6.94 2.28 18.95
C THR A 119 -8.01 1.34 18.44
N VAL A 120 -7.58 0.39 17.63
CA VAL A 120 -8.39 -0.77 17.26
C VAL A 120 -7.54 -2.02 17.45
N ASN A 121 -8.15 -3.09 17.96
CA ASN A 121 -7.47 -4.37 18.06
C ASN A 121 -7.42 -5.04 16.69
N ILE A 122 -6.20 -5.40 16.27
CA ILE A 122 -5.91 -6.09 15.02
C ILE A 122 -5.08 -7.32 15.37
N ARG A 123 -5.69 -8.50 15.30
CA ARG A 123 -5.03 -9.79 15.57
C ARG A 123 -4.34 -9.80 16.95
N GLY A 124 -5.02 -9.31 17.98
CA GLY A 124 -4.52 -9.26 19.35
C GLY A 124 -3.55 -8.11 19.64
N LYS A 125 -3.33 -7.20 18.69
CA LYS A 125 -2.49 -6.02 18.88
C LYS A 125 -3.31 -4.74 18.71
N ASP A 126 -3.26 -3.87 19.71
CA ASP A 126 -3.87 -2.54 19.60
C ASP A 126 -3.01 -1.67 18.69
N LYS A 127 -3.62 -1.14 17.63
CA LYS A 127 -2.98 -0.21 16.70
C LYS A 127 -3.75 1.09 16.62
N ASN A 128 -3.03 2.20 16.57
CA ASN A 128 -3.58 3.53 16.26
C ASN A 128 -3.24 3.93 14.81
N ILE A 129 -3.73 5.10 14.39
CA ILE A 129 -3.51 5.63 13.03
C ILE A 129 -2.01 5.76 12.71
N HIS A 130 -1.22 6.25 13.66
CA HIS A 130 0.22 6.42 13.45
C HIS A 130 0.92 5.09 13.16
N MET A 131 0.65 4.06 13.97
CA MET A 131 1.24 2.74 13.79
C MET A 131 0.86 2.11 12.44
N LEU A 132 -0.41 2.23 12.04
CA LEU A 132 -0.88 1.72 10.76
C LEU A 132 -0.26 2.46 9.58
N LEU A 133 -0.15 3.78 9.67
CA LEU A 133 0.42 4.60 8.62
C LEU A 133 1.92 4.32 8.46
N ASP A 134 2.68 4.22 9.56
CA ASP A 134 4.09 3.83 9.51
C ASP A 134 4.29 2.43 8.91
N GLU A 135 3.53 1.42 9.36
CA GLU A 135 3.59 0.07 8.80
C GLU A 135 3.27 0.04 7.29
N MET A 136 2.25 0.80 6.88
CA MET A 136 1.88 0.96 5.48
C MET A 136 3.03 1.55 4.67
N LEU A 137 3.61 2.66 5.12
CA LEU A 137 4.71 3.35 4.44
C LEU A 137 5.94 2.45 4.31
N GLN A 138 6.31 1.74 5.37
CA GLN A 138 7.44 0.81 5.36
C GLN A 138 7.21 -0.33 4.37
N PHE A 139 6.02 -0.93 4.39
CA PHE A 139 5.66 -2.00 3.47
C PHE A 139 5.68 -1.53 2.00
N GLU A 140 5.05 -0.40 1.70
CA GLU A 140 4.96 0.11 0.33
C GLU A 140 6.32 0.54 -0.21
N ARG A 141 7.14 1.23 0.59
CA ARG A 141 8.52 1.58 0.20
C ARG A 141 9.33 0.34 -0.14
N ALA A 142 9.21 -0.72 0.67
CA ALA A 142 9.91 -1.98 0.42
C ALA A 142 9.45 -2.66 -0.88
N GLN A 143 8.16 -2.58 -1.24
CA GLN A 143 7.65 -3.12 -2.51
C GLN A 143 8.10 -2.27 -3.71
N LEU A 144 7.94 -0.95 -3.64
CA LEU A 144 8.33 -0.04 -4.72
C LEU A 144 9.83 -0.07 -5.00
N LYS A 145 10.65 -0.19 -3.95
CA LYS A 145 12.10 -0.40 -4.11
C LYS A 145 12.40 -1.66 -4.91
N GLN A 146 11.76 -2.78 -4.59
CA GLN A 146 11.94 -4.04 -5.34
C GLN A 146 11.47 -3.91 -6.80
N VAL A 147 10.41 -3.17 -7.04
CA VAL A 147 9.94 -2.87 -8.41
C VAL A 147 10.97 -2.03 -9.15
N ALA A 148 11.48 -0.95 -8.57
CA ALA A 148 12.49 -0.09 -9.18
C ALA A 148 13.78 -0.86 -9.49
N GLU A 149 14.28 -1.67 -8.56
CA GLU A 149 15.46 -2.53 -8.76
C GLU A 149 15.26 -3.50 -9.94
N ARG A 150 14.05 -4.02 -10.13
CA ARG A 150 13.73 -4.90 -11.27
C ARG A 150 13.65 -4.17 -12.59
N VAL A 151 13.00 -3.01 -12.61
CA VAL A 151 12.91 -2.17 -13.81
C VAL A 151 14.33 -1.83 -14.28
N LEU A 152 15.22 -1.44 -13.36
CA LEU A 152 16.63 -1.17 -13.65
C LEU A 152 17.35 -2.42 -14.17
N ALA A 153 17.27 -3.54 -13.44
CA ALA A 153 17.96 -4.78 -13.82
C ALA A 153 17.52 -5.34 -15.19
N ILE A 154 16.29 -5.07 -15.62
CA ILE A 154 15.80 -5.44 -16.95
C ILE A 154 16.28 -4.44 -18.00
N SER A 155 16.26 -3.15 -17.67
CA SER A 155 16.68 -2.08 -18.58
C SER A 155 18.17 -2.14 -18.90
N ASP A 156 19.01 -2.47 -17.93
CA ASP A 156 20.47 -2.61 -18.09
C ASP A 156 20.88 -3.85 -18.91
N ARG A 157 19.95 -4.76 -19.19
CA ARG A 157 20.18 -5.96 -20.02
C ARG A 157 19.82 -5.75 -21.49
N LYS A 158 19.24 -4.61 -21.84
CA LYS A 158 18.95 -4.20 -23.22
C LYS A 158 20.12 -3.41 -23.80
#